data_AF-A0A2T5NI54-F1
#
_entry.id   AF-A0A2T5NI54-F1
#
_cell.length_a   1.000
_cell.length_b   1.000
_cell.length_c   1.000
_cell.angle_alpha   90.00
_cell.angle_beta   90.00
_cell.angle_gamma   90.00
#
_symmetry.space_group_name_H-M   'P 1'
#
loop_
_entity.id
_entity.type
_entity.pdbx_description
1 polymer ?
#
loop_
_entity_poly.entity_id
_entity_poly.type
_entity_poly.pdbx_seq_one_letter_code
_entity_poly.pdbx_strand_id
1 'polypeptide(L)'
;MFSYSFAVKLTDRNIDKKPSIASFQSDGGDIKVERKEDDILLISSDGYSCKEDALKQLAAMLMKAKITLLKLRVPHQDWLLFNTSQRFATEAIGSLFEERNIVAVSYKPQVYETKRFQHWPGATPAGAPFNLEILSDIALPEDEFNFGTARTLEALNVLGLALADPHAKSKLILAMTAVEILSDRGRVEKEVMDALDDLKEKVSEIKATPEIKDRLTNVLEGAKIETISKAGKRLVRQILGGARAKEFYKLYDVRSELVHGNSSRLSIDLHGHAEIEKYAEEGFSLALDLILKFHGSATSNTSL
;
A
#
# COMPACT_ATOMS: atom_id res chain seq x y z
N MET A 1 -12.94 -32.27 1.57
CA MET A 1 -11.94 -31.58 2.42
C MET A 1 -11.28 -30.54 1.55
N PHE A 2 -11.34 -29.28 1.95
CA PHE A 2 -10.78 -28.14 1.23
C PHE A 2 -9.47 -27.72 1.89
N SER A 3 -8.61 -27.06 1.14
CA SER A 3 -7.33 -26.51 1.60
C SER A 3 -7.11 -25.14 0.97
N TYR A 4 -6.19 -24.37 1.54
CA TYR A 4 -5.70 -23.14 0.91
C TYR A 4 -4.17 -23.06 1.01
N SER A 5 -3.59 -22.27 0.11
CA SER A 5 -2.18 -21.92 0.17
C SER A 5 -1.89 -20.61 -0.55
N PHE A 6 -0.92 -19.85 -0.07
CA PHE A 6 -0.37 -18.68 -0.75
C PHE A 6 1.13 -18.55 -0.47
N ALA A 7 1.85 -17.82 -1.32
CA ALA A 7 3.29 -17.64 -1.21
C ALA A 7 3.68 -16.17 -1.00
N VAL A 8 4.76 -15.98 -0.27
CA VAL A 8 5.38 -14.67 -0.04
C VAL A 8 6.86 -14.77 -0.39
N LYS A 9 7.35 -13.83 -1.19
CA LYS A 9 8.77 -13.72 -1.53
C LYS A 9 9.41 -12.61 -0.72
N LEU A 10 10.47 -12.91 0.02
CA LEU A 10 11.31 -11.93 0.70
C LEU A 10 12.23 -11.26 -0.33
N THR A 11 12.50 -9.96 -0.19
CA THR A 11 13.29 -9.23 -1.20
C THR A 11 14.69 -8.82 -0.74
N ASP A 12 15.00 -8.88 0.55
CA ASP A 12 16.25 -8.38 1.13
C ASP A 12 17.06 -9.40 1.95
N ARG A 13 16.47 -10.57 2.26
CA ARG A 13 17.06 -11.61 3.12
C ARG A 13 16.67 -13.01 2.66
N ASN A 14 17.55 -13.97 2.91
CA ASN A 14 17.22 -15.38 2.80
C ASN A 14 16.51 -15.87 4.05
N ILE A 15 15.73 -16.94 3.92
CA ILE A 15 15.13 -17.69 5.00
C ILE A 15 16.17 -18.67 5.53
N ASP A 16 16.23 -18.78 6.85
CA ASP A 16 17.11 -19.72 7.53
C ASP A 16 16.97 -21.14 6.97
N LYS A 17 18.11 -21.82 6.81
CA LYS A 17 18.14 -23.19 6.29
C LYS A 17 17.46 -24.19 7.22
N LYS A 18 17.31 -23.84 8.50
CA LYS A 18 16.61 -24.63 9.52
C LYS A 18 15.90 -23.69 10.52
N PRO A 19 14.64 -23.94 10.86
CA PRO A 19 13.78 -25.00 10.32
C PRO A 19 13.30 -24.67 8.88
N SER A 20 13.15 -25.69 8.03
CA SER A 20 12.58 -25.50 6.68
C SER A 20 11.05 -25.46 6.68
N ILE A 21 10.43 -25.88 7.77
CA ILE A 21 8.98 -25.90 7.98
C ILE A 21 8.74 -25.48 9.43
N ALA A 22 7.79 -24.58 9.65
CA ALA A 22 7.19 -24.28 10.94
C ALA A 22 5.69 -24.60 10.88
N SER A 23 5.10 -25.00 12.00
CA SER A 23 3.68 -25.34 12.08
C SER A 23 3.06 -24.71 13.32
N PHE A 24 1.87 -24.14 13.14
CA PHE A 24 1.19 -23.35 14.16
C PHE A 24 -0.29 -23.72 14.21
N GLN A 25 -0.90 -23.61 15.38
CA GLN A 25 -2.34 -23.79 15.56
C GLN A 25 -3.08 -22.49 15.19
N SER A 26 -4.20 -22.61 14.48
CA SER A 26 -5.12 -21.50 14.22
C SER A 26 -6.55 -22.02 14.21
N ASP A 27 -7.53 -21.12 14.40
CA ASP A 27 -8.95 -21.47 14.42
C ASP A 27 -9.35 -22.27 13.17
N GLY A 28 -9.55 -23.58 13.34
CA GLY A 28 -10.02 -24.48 12.29
C GLY A 28 -8.97 -25.35 11.59
N GLY A 29 -7.68 -25.31 11.98
CA GLY A 29 -6.68 -26.28 11.47
C GLY A 29 -5.22 -25.93 11.75
N ASP A 30 -4.34 -26.87 11.40
CA ASP A 30 -2.89 -26.67 11.45
C ASP A 30 -2.45 -25.79 10.27
N ILE A 31 -1.73 -24.70 10.57
CA ILE A 31 -1.10 -23.84 9.58
C ILE A 31 0.34 -24.28 9.42
N LYS A 32 0.72 -24.57 8.18
CA LYS A 32 2.08 -24.91 7.80
C LYS A 32 2.71 -23.74 7.05
N VAL A 33 3.86 -23.26 7.55
CA VAL A 33 4.73 -22.32 6.87
C VAL A 33 5.99 -23.05 6.43
N GLU A 34 6.22 -23.14 5.12
CA GLU A 34 7.32 -23.91 4.53
C GLU A 34 8.20 -23.02 3.67
N ARG A 35 9.52 -23.17 3.82
CA ARG A 35 10.50 -22.58 2.92
C ARG A 35 10.55 -23.40 1.62
N LYS A 36 10.19 -22.78 0.49
CA LYS A 36 10.25 -23.41 -0.84
C LYS A 36 11.56 -23.14 -1.58
N GLU A 37 12.05 -21.91 -1.47
CA GLU A 37 13.34 -21.47 -1.99
C GLU A 37 14.06 -20.68 -0.91
N ASP A 38 15.28 -20.22 -1.17
CA ASP A 38 16.05 -19.47 -0.18
C ASP A 38 15.36 -18.17 0.26
N ASP A 39 14.38 -17.64 -0.48
CA ASP A 39 13.63 -16.42 -0.16
C ASP A 39 12.10 -16.57 -0.27
N ILE A 40 11.55 -17.77 -0.48
CA ILE A 40 10.11 -18.01 -0.67
C ILE A 40 9.49 -18.78 0.51
N LEU A 41 8.46 -18.18 1.10
CA LEU A 41 7.58 -18.76 2.12
C LEU A 41 6.28 -19.26 1.46
N LEU A 42 5.89 -20.51 1.73
CA LEU A 42 4.57 -21.06 1.43
C LEU A 42 3.78 -21.18 2.72
N ILE A 43 2.63 -20.51 2.81
CA ILE A 43 1.68 -20.63 3.92
C ILE A 43 0.52 -21.47 3.43
N SER A 44 0.18 -22.53 4.14
CA SER A 44 -0.88 -23.46 3.75
C SER A 44 -1.60 -24.06 4.96
N SER A 45 -2.84 -24.50 4.74
CA SER A 45 -3.61 -25.27 5.71
C SER A 45 -4.59 -26.18 4.98
N ASP A 46 -4.87 -27.34 5.55
CA ASP A 46 -5.81 -28.33 5.05
C ASP A 46 -6.85 -28.69 6.12
N GLY A 47 -7.86 -29.46 5.70
CA GLY A 47 -8.81 -30.05 6.63
C GLY A 47 -10.19 -29.43 6.71
N TYR A 48 -10.45 -28.37 5.94
CA TYR A 48 -11.72 -27.65 5.98
C TYR A 48 -12.88 -28.49 5.43
N SER A 49 -13.98 -28.52 6.18
CA SER A 49 -15.21 -29.24 5.81
C SER A 49 -15.95 -28.58 4.64
N CYS A 50 -15.84 -27.25 4.49
CA CYS A 50 -16.44 -26.50 3.39
C CYS A 50 -15.46 -25.50 2.73
N LYS A 51 -15.77 -25.10 1.49
CA LYS A 51 -14.96 -24.17 0.68
C LYS A 51 -14.95 -22.76 1.27
N GLU A 52 -16.07 -22.33 1.84
CA GLU A 52 -16.22 -20.98 2.39
C GLU A 52 -15.29 -20.76 3.58
N ASP A 53 -15.18 -21.75 4.48
CA ASP A 53 -14.27 -21.70 5.63
C ASP A 53 -12.81 -21.66 5.18
N ALA A 54 -12.42 -22.48 4.19
CA ALA A 54 -11.07 -22.44 3.63
C ALA A 54 -10.74 -21.06 3.01
N LEU A 55 -11.70 -20.41 2.35
CA LEU A 55 -11.52 -19.07 1.78
C LEU A 55 -11.44 -17.97 2.85
N LYS A 56 -12.27 -18.05 3.89
CA LYS A 56 -12.20 -17.14 5.05
C LYS A 56 -10.84 -17.24 5.73
N GLN A 57 -10.35 -18.46 5.96
CA GLN A 57 -9.04 -18.67 6.56
C GLN A 57 -7.89 -18.24 5.66
N LEU A 58 -7.98 -18.47 4.34
CA LEU A 58 -7.01 -17.93 3.38
C LEU A 58 -6.90 -16.40 3.50
N ALA A 59 -8.04 -15.70 3.47
CA ALA A 59 -8.09 -14.25 3.56
C ALA A 59 -7.54 -13.76 4.91
N ALA A 60 -7.92 -14.41 6.01
CA ALA A 60 -7.40 -14.11 7.34
C ALA A 60 -5.89 -14.27 7.39
N MET A 61 -5.36 -15.41 6.96
CA MET A 61 -3.93 -15.70 7.04
C MET A 61 -3.08 -14.83 6.13
N LEU A 62 -3.59 -14.46 4.97
CA LEU A 62 -2.94 -13.50 4.09
C LEU A 62 -2.79 -12.14 4.79
N MET A 63 -3.85 -11.63 5.41
CA MET A 63 -3.80 -10.36 6.15
C MET A 63 -2.83 -10.44 7.33
N LYS A 64 -2.90 -11.53 8.10
CA LYS A 64 -2.04 -11.76 9.27
C LYS A 64 -0.57 -11.82 8.89
N ALA A 65 -0.22 -12.59 7.85
CA ALA A 65 1.15 -12.69 7.35
C ALA A 65 1.71 -11.32 6.93
N LYS A 66 0.93 -10.55 6.16
CA LYS A 66 1.32 -9.19 5.73
C LYS A 66 1.57 -8.27 6.91
N ILE A 67 0.64 -8.21 7.85
CA ILE A 67 0.76 -7.37 9.05
C ILE A 67 2.01 -7.75 9.84
N THR A 68 2.24 -9.05 10.05
CA THR A 68 3.43 -9.53 10.76
C THR A 68 4.72 -9.11 10.05
N LEU A 69 4.82 -9.31 8.73
CA LEU A 69 6.01 -8.93 7.97
C LEU A 69 6.24 -7.41 7.96
N LEU A 70 5.17 -6.61 7.89
CA LEU A 70 5.25 -5.15 7.98
C LEU A 70 5.70 -4.68 9.38
N LYS A 71 5.15 -5.27 10.45
CA LYS A 71 5.58 -4.99 11.84
C LYS A 71 7.05 -5.35 12.06
N LEU A 72 7.49 -6.46 11.50
CA LEU A 72 8.88 -6.93 11.57
C LEU A 72 9.83 -6.19 10.61
N ARG A 73 9.33 -5.26 9.80
CA ARG A 73 10.10 -4.54 8.78
C ARG A 73 10.85 -5.50 7.86
N VAL A 74 10.17 -6.56 7.40
CA VAL A 74 10.67 -7.49 6.40
C VAL A 74 10.14 -7.11 5.01
N PRO A 75 10.99 -6.58 4.12
CA PRO A 75 10.68 -6.37 2.71
C PRO A 75 10.16 -7.65 2.03
N HIS A 76 8.98 -7.56 1.40
CA HIS A 76 8.36 -8.70 0.74
C HIS A 76 7.50 -8.29 -0.47
N GLN A 77 7.27 -9.26 -1.34
CA GLN A 77 6.30 -9.21 -2.42
C GLN A 77 5.33 -10.38 -2.27
N ASP A 78 4.03 -10.08 -2.30
CA ASP A 78 3.00 -11.11 -2.20
C ASP A 78 2.74 -11.74 -3.56
N TRP A 79 2.73 -13.06 -3.60
CA TRP A 79 2.39 -13.82 -4.79
C TRP A 79 1.01 -14.42 -4.61
N LEU A 80 0.00 -13.65 -5.02
CA LEU A 80 -1.36 -14.18 -5.14
C LEU A 80 -1.43 -15.12 -6.36
N LEU A 81 -1.42 -16.42 -6.10
CA LEU A 81 -1.62 -17.47 -7.10
C LEU A 81 -3.05 -17.41 -7.66
N PHE A 82 -3.22 -17.08 -8.94
CA PHE A 82 -4.46 -17.28 -9.69
C PHE A 82 -4.20 -18.13 -10.95
N ASN A 83 -5.24 -18.87 -11.36
CA ASN A 83 -5.23 -20.15 -12.09
C ASN A 83 -4.53 -20.27 -13.48
N THR A 84 -4.52 -21.51 -14.00
CA THR A 84 -3.78 -22.02 -15.18
C THR A 84 -3.91 -21.17 -16.45
N SER A 85 -5.06 -20.54 -16.72
CA SER A 85 -5.28 -19.72 -17.91
C SER A 85 -4.55 -18.37 -17.87
N GLN A 86 -4.22 -17.85 -16.68
CA GLN A 86 -3.47 -16.60 -16.52
C GLN A 86 -1.97 -16.85 -16.31
N ARG A 87 -1.58 -18.06 -15.88
CA ARG A 87 -0.20 -18.58 -15.97
C ARG A 87 0.29 -18.60 -17.42
N PHE A 88 -0.57 -19.01 -18.36
CA PHE A 88 -0.30 -18.91 -19.80
C PHE A 88 -0.22 -17.47 -20.30
N ALA A 89 -0.89 -16.50 -19.67
CA ALA A 89 -0.73 -15.08 -20.02
C ALA A 89 0.59 -14.51 -19.48
N THR A 90 1.04 -14.92 -18.29
CA THR A 90 2.36 -14.57 -17.74
C THR A 90 3.50 -15.21 -18.55
N GLU A 91 3.36 -16.46 -18.97
CA GLU A 91 4.28 -17.14 -19.88
C GLU A 91 4.25 -16.52 -21.29
N ALA A 92 3.07 -16.23 -21.84
CA ALA A 92 2.95 -15.57 -23.15
C ALA A 92 3.53 -14.15 -23.13
N ILE A 93 3.40 -13.39 -22.02
CA ILE A 93 4.03 -12.07 -21.87
C ILE A 93 5.55 -12.20 -21.67
N GLY A 94 6.02 -13.24 -20.96
CA GLY A 94 7.44 -13.58 -20.85
C GLY A 94 8.08 -13.92 -22.20
N SER A 95 7.43 -14.77 -22.99
CA SER A 95 7.92 -15.18 -24.32
C SER A 95 7.88 -14.04 -25.35
N LEU A 96 6.90 -13.12 -25.26
CA LEU A 96 6.83 -11.93 -26.13
C LEU A 96 7.92 -10.89 -25.80
N PHE A 97 8.40 -10.88 -24.54
CA PHE A 97 9.54 -10.06 -24.10
C PHE A 97 10.88 -10.67 -24.52
N GLU A 98 10.99 -12.00 -24.57
CA GLU A 98 12.16 -12.71 -25.10
C GLU A 98 12.27 -12.57 -26.63
N GLU A 99 11.18 -12.72 -27.40
CA GLU A 99 11.20 -12.56 -28.87
C GLU A 99 11.50 -11.13 -29.34
N ARG A 100 11.20 -10.13 -28.49
CA ARG A 100 11.42 -8.70 -28.80
C ARG A 100 12.57 -8.06 -28.02
N ASN A 101 13.32 -8.85 -27.24
CA ASN A 101 14.48 -8.43 -26.45
C ASN A 101 14.20 -7.26 -25.48
N ILE A 102 13.08 -7.31 -24.76
CA ILE A 102 12.64 -6.29 -23.78
C ILE A 102 12.90 -6.79 -22.35
N VAL A 103 13.65 -6.02 -21.53
CA VAL A 103 13.94 -6.38 -20.11
C VAL A 103 12.88 -5.80 -19.16
N ALA A 104 12.25 -6.66 -18.36
CA ALA A 104 11.21 -6.28 -17.40
C ALA A 104 11.81 -5.66 -16.11
N VAL A 105 11.54 -4.37 -15.87
CA VAL A 105 11.89 -3.66 -14.63
C VAL A 105 10.60 -3.01 -14.11
N SER A 106 10.17 -3.38 -12.89
CA SER A 106 8.94 -2.94 -12.22
C SER A 106 7.72 -2.92 -13.15
N TYR A 107 6.93 -3.99 -13.19
CA TYR A 107 5.84 -4.19 -14.15
C TYR A 107 5.01 -2.90 -14.39
N LYS A 108 5.21 -2.08 -15.43
CA LYS A 108 5.81 -2.27 -16.77
C LYS A 108 7.09 -1.43 -17.06
N PRO A 109 8.04 -1.96 -17.86
CA PRO A 109 9.26 -1.23 -18.27
C PRO A 109 8.94 -0.03 -19.19
N GLN A 110 9.58 1.11 -18.91
CA GLN A 110 9.79 2.21 -19.86
C GLN A 110 11.28 2.33 -20.23
N VAL A 111 11.53 2.59 -21.51
CA VAL A 111 12.85 2.69 -22.13
C VAL A 111 13.49 4.03 -21.74
N TYR A 112 14.54 3.98 -20.94
CA TYR A 112 15.55 5.03 -20.94
C TYR A 112 16.78 4.48 -21.65
N GLU A 113 17.03 4.99 -22.85
CA GLU A 113 18.26 4.77 -23.58
C GLU A 113 19.43 5.31 -22.75
N THR A 114 20.15 4.44 -22.03
CA THR A 114 21.56 4.71 -21.74
C THR A 114 22.38 3.46 -22.00
N LYS A 115 23.37 3.63 -22.88
CA LYS A 115 24.27 2.58 -23.34
C LYS A 115 25.04 2.00 -22.14
N ARG A 116 24.93 0.68 -21.99
CA ARG A 116 25.88 -0.26 -21.37
C ARG A 116 26.49 0.15 -20.03
N PHE A 117 25.98 -0.47 -18.96
CA PHE A 117 26.85 -0.96 -17.90
C PHE A 117 26.63 -2.48 -17.75
N GLN A 118 27.65 -3.25 -18.16
CA GLN A 118 27.89 -4.57 -17.57
C GLN A 118 28.10 -4.34 -16.06
N HIS A 119 27.97 -5.38 -15.23
CA HIS A 119 28.06 -5.36 -13.77
C HIS A 119 26.77 -4.88 -13.05
N TRP A 120 25.84 -5.81 -12.84
CA TRP A 120 25.07 -5.82 -11.60
C TRP A 120 25.07 -7.24 -11.02
N PRO A 121 25.67 -7.46 -9.84
CA PRO A 121 25.73 -8.78 -9.21
C PRO A 121 24.33 -9.16 -8.72
N GLY A 122 24.01 -10.46 -8.69
CA GLY A 122 22.83 -10.97 -8.01
C GLY A 122 22.77 -10.34 -6.61
N ALA A 123 21.63 -9.73 -6.27
CA ALA A 123 21.47 -9.04 -5.00
C ALA A 123 21.67 -10.09 -3.89
N THR A 124 22.87 -10.10 -3.31
CA THR A 124 23.12 -10.87 -2.09
C THR A 124 22.19 -10.28 -1.04
N PRO A 125 21.39 -11.10 -0.34
CA PRO A 125 20.54 -10.61 0.71
C PRO A 125 21.39 -9.81 1.71
N ALA A 126 21.03 -8.56 1.93
CA ALA A 126 21.76 -7.64 2.79
C ALA A 126 21.45 -7.89 4.28
N GLY A 127 20.33 -8.57 4.57
CA GLY A 127 19.87 -8.86 5.92
C GLY A 127 20.37 -10.20 6.48
N ALA A 128 20.39 -10.30 7.80
CA ALA A 128 20.51 -11.58 8.49
C ALA A 128 19.41 -12.55 8.02
N PRO A 129 19.67 -13.87 8.00
CA PRO A 129 18.65 -14.86 7.68
C PRO A 129 17.36 -14.68 8.49
N PHE A 130 16.23 -14.93 7.85
CA PHE A 130 14.90 -14.86 8.45
C PHE A 130 14.50 -16.22 9.04
N ASN A 131 14.33 -16.28 10.37
CA ASN A 131 13.85 -17.48 11.04
C ASN A 131 12.32 -17.59 10.91
N LEU A 132 11.85 -18.71 10.33
CA LEU A 132 10.42 -19.03 10.20
C LEU A 132 9.66 -19.02 11.53
N GLU A 133 10.32 -19.37 12.64
CA GLU A 133 9.71 -19.44 13.96
C GLU A 133 9.28 -18.06 14.48
N ILE A 134 9.82 -16.95 13.94
CA ILE A 134 9.37 -15.60 14.29
C ILE A 134 7.91 -15.38 13.84
N LEU A 135 7.44 -16.15 12.86
CA LEU A 135 6.03 -16.16 12.44
C LEU A 135 5.13 -17.01 13.38
N SER A 136 5.69 -17.63 14.42
CA SER A 136 4.87 -18.26 15.49
C SER A 136 4.06 -17.22 16.25
N ASP A 137 4.62 -16.01 16.39
CA ASP A 137 3.96 -14.81 16.91
C ASP A 137 3.20 -14.06 15.81
N ILE A 138 2.59 -14.77 14.85
CA ILE A 138 1.38 -14.27 14.19
C ILE A 138 0.29 -14.19 15.29
N ALA A 139 0.50 -13.32 16.27
CA ALA A 139 -0.39 -12.96 17.35
C ALA A 139 -1.52 -12.17 16.69
N LEU A 140 -2.54 -12.92 16.37
CA LEU A 140 -3.77 -12.48 15.76
C LEU A 140 -4.37 -11.45 16.72
N PRO A 141 -4.78 -10.26 16.26
CA PRO A 141 -5.82 -9.56 16.98
C PRO A 141 -6.97 -10.57 17.13
N GLU A 142 -7.29 -10.94 18.37
CA GLU A 142 -8.34 -11.91 18.72
C GLU A 142 -9.72 -11.41 18.28
N ASP A 143 -9.82 -10.12 17.95
CA ASP A 143 -11.04 -9.50 17.50
C ASP A 143 -11.25 -9.70 15.98
N GLU A 144 -12.32 -10.43 15.69
CA GLU A 144 -13.04 -10.56 14.43
C GLU A 144 -12.59 -9.58 13.35
N PHE A 145 -12.03 -10.10 12.25
CA PHE A 145 -12.06 -9.63 10.86
C PHE A 145 -12.59 -8.20 10.55
N ASN A 146 -12.24 -7.18 11.34
CA ASN A 146 -12.66 -5.80 11.17
C ASN A 146 -11.71 -5.04 10.23
N PHE A 147 -10.74 -5.74 9.67
CA PHE A 147 -9.89 -5.25 8.57
C PHE A 147 -10.56 -5.41 7.19
N GLY A 148 -11.82 -5.90 7.16
CA GLY A 148 -12.53 -6.45 6.00
C GLY A 148 -12.93 -5.50 4.86
N THR A 149 -12.17 -4.44 4.59
CA THR A 149 -12.38 -3.64 3.38
C THR A 149 -11.28 -3.89 2.36
N ALA A 150 -11.65 -3.89 1.07
CA ALA A 150 -10.66 -3.95 -0.02
C ALA A 150 -9.62 -2.82 0.08
N ARG A 151 -9.99 -1.68 0.67
CA ARG A 151 -9.08 -0.55 0.92
C ARG A 151 -7.99 -0.88 1.94
N THR A 152 -8.30 -1.62 3.01
CA THR A 152 -7.31 -2.03 4.01
C THR A 152 -6.26 -2.96 3.40
N LEU A 153 -6.70 -3.95 2.62
CA LEU A 153 -5.78 -4.84 1.90
C LEU A 153 -4.91 -4.06 0.90
N GLU A 154 -5.51 -3.15 0.14
CA GLU A 154 -4.77 -2.34 -0.83
C GLU A 154 -3.75 -1.41 -0.15
N ALA A 155 -4.11 -0.80 0.99
CA ALA A 155 -3.18 0.01 1.78
C ALA A 155 -2.00 -0.82 2.31
N LEU A 156 -2.25 -2.06 2.79
CA LEU A 156 -1.19 -2.99 3.20
C LEU A 156 -0.27 -3.38 2.02
N ASN A 157 -0.84 -3.63 0.83
CA ASN A 157 -0.06 -3.92 -0.37
C ASN A 157 0.90 -2.78 -0.71
N VAL A 158 0.37 -1.54 -0.76
CA VAL A 158 1.18 -0.35 -1.06
C VAL A 158 2.23 -0.10 0.01
N LEU A 159 1.92 -0.36 1.28
CA LEU A 159 2.90 -0.23 2.36
C LEU A 159 3.99 -1.32 2.30
N GLY A 160 3.67 -2.53 1.84
CA GLY A 160 4.65 -3.58 1.52
C GLY A 160 5.62 -3.16 0.43
N LEU A 161 5.12 -2.52 -0.64
CA LEU A 161 5.96 -1.92 -1.67
C LEU A 161 6.86 -0.82 -1.12
N ALA A 162 6.35 0.03 -0.22
CA ALA A 162 7.15 1.07 0.43
C ALA A 162 8.32 0.47 1.22
N LEU A 163 8.11 -0.67 1.88
CA LEU A 163 9.16 -1.35 2.64
C LEU A 163 10.23 -1.95 1.73
N ALA A 164 9.82 -2.49 0.59
CA ALA A 164 10.71 -3.12 -0.39
C ALA A 164 11.46 -2.15 -1.30
N ASP A 165 11.03 -0.88 -1.37
CA ASP A 165 11.68 0.11 -2.22
C ASP A 165 13.05 0.53 -1.66
N PRO A 166 14.13 0.55 -2.46
CA PRO A 166 15.46 0.94 -1.99
C PRO A 166 15.62 2.46 -1.76
N HIS A 167 14.69 3.29 -2.24
CA HIS A 167 14.79 4.75 -2.22
C HIS A 167 13.82 5.40 -1.24
N ALA A 168 14.34 6.10 -0.23
CA ALA A 168 13.55 6.78 0.79
C ALA A 168 12.47 7.76 0.24
N LYS A 169 12.74 8.43 -0.90
CA LYS A 169 11.72 9.27 -1.57
C LYS A 169 10.49 8.47 -1.98
N SER A 170 10.70 7.34 -2.65
CA SER A 170 9.64 6.43 -3.06
C SER A 170 8.95 5.82 -1.85
N LYS A 171 9.70 5.43 -0.81
CA LYS A 171 9.12 4.94 0.46
C LYS A 171 8.14 5.93 1.06
N LEU A 172 8.50 7.20 1.16
CA LEU A 172 7.62 8.25 1.68
C LEU A 172 6.38 8.42 0.80
N ILE A 173 6.54 8.49 -0.52
CA ILE A 173 5.40 8.60 -1.45
C ILE A 173 4.43 7.42 -1.28
N LEU A 174 4.94 6.20 -1.25
CA LEU A 174 4.15 4.98 -1.11
C LEU A 174 3.47 4.90 0.27
N ALA A 175 4.18 5.23 1.35
CA ALA A 175 3.61 5.26 2.69
C ALA A 175 2.44 6.27 2.80
N MET A 176 2.60 7.47 2.23
CA MET A 176 1.51 8.45 2.18
C MET A 176 0.36 7.99 1.25
N THR A 177 0.67 7.32 0.15
CA THR A 177 -0.33 6.71 -0.74
C THR A 177 -1.17 5.66 -0.02
N ALA A 178 -0.57 4.86 0.88
CA ALA A 178 -1.32 3.92 1.71
C ALA A 178 -2.34 4.63 2.62
N VAL A 179 -2.03 5.83 3.13
CA VAL A 179 -2.99 6.67 3.86
C VAL A 179 -4.07 7.23 2.93
N GLU A 180 -3.70 7.67 1.72
CA GLU A 180 -4.64 8.18 0.70
C GLU A 180 -5.68 7.12 0.32
N ILE A 181 -5.30 5.84 0.21
CA ILE A 181 -6.21 4.72 -0.10
C ILE A 181 -7.32 4.58 0.95
N LEU A 182 -7.00 4.80 2.23
CA LEU A 182 -7.98 4.73 3.32
C LEU A 182 -8.86 5.99 3.39
N SER A 183 -8.42 7.08 2.76
CA SER A 183 -9.04 8.40 2.87
C SER A 183 -10.21 8.56 1.91
N ASP A 184 -11.42 8.68 2.45
CA ASP A 184 -12.60 9.00 1.65
C ASP A 184 -12.81 10.51 1.60
N ARG A 185 -12.96 11.08 0.39
CA ARG A 185 -13.19 12.52 0.21
C ARG A 185 -14.67 12.84 0.35
N GLY A 186 -15.00 13.64 1.36
CA GLY A 186 -16.31 14.24 1.53
C GLY A 186 -16.50 15.53 0.74
N ARG A 187 -17.66 16.16 0.97
CA ARG A 187 -17.91 17.53 0.56
C ARG A 187 -17.22 18.50 1.53
N VAL A 188 -16.90 19.69 1.05
CA VAL A 188 -16.43 20.80 1.88
C VAL A 188 -17.54 21.32 2.81
N GLU A 189 -17.21 22.18 3.78
CA GLU A 189 -18.20 22.76 4.70
C GLU A 189 -19.34 23.45 3.95
N LYS A 190 -20.56 23.41 4.51
CA LYS A 190 -21.76 23.92 3.83
C LYS A 190 -21.62 25.39 3.46
N GLU A 191 -21.03 26.20 4.33
CA GLU A 191 -20.79 27.62 4.08
C GLU A 191 -19.85 27.85 2.88
N VAL A 192 -18.88 26.96 2.67
CA VAL A 192 -18.00 27.00 1.49
C VAL A 192 -18.76 26.55 0.24
N MET A 193 -19.62 25.54 0.37
CA MET A 193 -20.47 25.10 -0.75
C MET A 193 -21.41 26.21 -1.21
N ASP A 194 -22.11 26.86 -0.26
CA ASP A 194 -23.05 27.95 -0.54
C ASP A 194 -22.34 29.11 -1.25
N ALA A 195 -21.13 29.49 -0.77
CA ALA A 195 -20.30 30.51 -1.43
C ALA A 195 -19.83 30.10 -2.84
N LEU A 196 -19.53 28.81 -3.08
CA LEU A 196 -19.17 28.31 -4.40
C LEU A 196 -20.38 28.31 -5.36
N ASP A 197 -21.58 28.07 -4.85
CA ASP A 197 -22.83 28.16 -5.62
C ASP A 197 -23.13 29.61 -6.03
N ASP A 198 -22.99 30.57 -5.11
CA ASP A 198 -23.11 32.01 -5.42
C ASP A 198 -22.12 32.45 -6.52
N LEU A 199 -20.86 31.99 -6.42
CA LEU A 199 -19.84 32.29 -7.45
C LEU A 199 -20.18 31.67 -8.81
N LYS A 200 -20.79 30.47 -8.81
CA LYS A 200 -21.17 29.77 -10.03
C LYS A 200 -22.29 30.51 -10.76
N GLU A 201 -23.26 31.08 -10.05
CA GLU A 201 -24.33 31.90 -10.67
C GLU A 201 -23.74 33.09 -11.46
N LYS A 202 -22.66 33.68 -10.95
CA LYS A 202 -21.96 34.81 -11.58
C LYS A 202 -21.13 34.44 -12.82
N VAL A 203 -20.87 33.17 -13.09
CA VAL A 203 -20.12 32.74 -14.28
C VAL A 203 -20.81 33.18 -15.58
N SER A 204 -22.16 33.23 -15.57
CA SER A 204 -22.96 33.66 -16.71
C SER A 204 -22.68 35.13 -17.11
N GLU A 205 -22.36 35.98 -16.13
CA GLU A 205 -22.11 37.41 -16.29
C GLU A 205 -20.69 37.71 -16.82
N ILE A 206 -19.77 36.73 -16.76
CA ILE A 206 -18.39 36.91 -17.22
C ILE A 206 -18.34 37.03 -18.75
N LYS A 207 -17.61 38.01 -19.27
CA LYS A 207 -17.36 38.15 -20.71
C LYS A 207 -16.26 37.19 -21.18
N ALA A 208 -16.63 35.93 -21.39
CA ALA A 208 -15.76 34.86 -21.87
C ALA A 208 -16.51 33.94 -22.86
N THR A 209 -15.79 33.08 -23.58
CA THR A 209 -16.40 32.11 -24.50
C THR A 209 -17.20 31.05 -23.73
N PRO A 210 -18.19 30.39 -24.37
CA PRO A 210 -18.95 29.30 -23.74
C PRO A 210 -18.05 28.22 -23.12
N GLU A 211 -16.96 27.84 -23.80
CA GLU A 211 -16.03 26.81 -23.33
C GLU A 211 -15.31 27.21 -22.03
N ILE A 212 -14.98 28.50 -21.88
CA ILE A 212 -14.37 29.02 -20.64
C ILE A 212 -15.39 29.02 -19.51
N LYS A 213 -16.65 29.41 -19.78
CA LYS A 213 -17.73 29.39 -18.78
C LYS A 213 -18.03 27.98 -18.28
N ASP A 214 -18.06 27.00 -19.19
CA ASP A 214 -18.22 25.59 -18.84
C ASP A 214 -17.05 25.09 -17.99
N ARG A 215 -15.82 25.45 -18.37
CA ARG A 215 -14.63 25.10 -17.58
C ARG A 215 -14.66 25.72 -16.19
N LEU A 216 -15.04 26.99 -16.05
CA LEU A 216 -15.18 27.66 -14.75
C LEU A 216 -16.24 26.98 -13.89
N THR A 217 -17.38 26.64 -14.48
CA THR A 217 -18.46 25.92 -13.80
C THR A 217 -17.97 24.57 -13.27
N ASN A 218 -17.25 23.81 -14.09
CA ASN A 218 -16.68 22.52 -13.70
C ASN A 218 -15.61 22.66 -12.61
N VAL A 219 -14.80 23.73 -12.63
CA VAL A 219 -13.81 24.01 -11.57
C VAL A 219 -14.50 24.30 -10.24
N LEU A 220 -15.56 25.11 -10.25
CA LEU A 220 -16.33 25.43 -9.04
C LEU A 220 -17.05 24.21 -8.48
N GLU A 221 -17.63 23.36 -9.33
CA GLU A 221 -18.20 22.08 -8.89
C GLU A 221 -17.14 21.15 -8.31
N GLY A 222 -15.96 21.06 -8.93
CA GLY A 222 -14.84 20.29 -8.42
C GLY A 222 -14.35 20.77 -7.05
N ALA A 223 -14.39 22.08 -6.80
CA ALA A 223 -13.98 22.70 -5.54
C ALA A 223 -14.89 22.36 -4.35
N LYS A 224 -16.09 21.81 -4.60
CA LYS A 224 -17.01 21.35 -3.53
C LYS A 224 -16.57 20.03 -2.90
N ILE A 225 -15.62 19.32 -3.50
CA ILE A 225 -15.05 18.09 -2.95
C ILE A 225 -13.76 18.42 -2.20
N GLU A 226 -13.62 17.91 -0.98
CA GLU A 226 -12.41 18.15 -0.20
C GLU A 226 -11.16 17.58 -0.89
N THR A 227 -10.00 18.22 -0.68
CA THR A 227 -8.73 17.70 -1.18
C THR A 227 -8.38 16.40 -0.46
N ILE A 228 -7.62 15.52 -1.12
CA ILE A 228 -7.16 14.26 -0.49
C ILE A 228 -6.33 14.52 0.77
N SER A 229 -5.57 15.62 0.83
CA SER A 229 -4.82 16.04 2.03
C SER A 229 -5.74 16.42 3.20
N LYS A 230 -6.88 17.09 2.94
CA LYS A 230 -7.87 17.38 3.97
C LYS A 230 -8.57 16.10 4.44
N ALA A 231 -8.97 15.24 3.51
CA ALA A 231 -9.57 13.94 3.81
C ALA A 231 -8.65 13.07 4.69
N GLY A 232 -7.38 12.93 4.30
CA GLY A 232 -6.39 12.18 5.06
C GLY A 232 -6.11 12.78 6.43
N LYS A 233 -6.01 14.11 6.55
CA LYS A 233 -5.83 14.78 7.84
C LYS A 233 -7.02 14.55 8.77
N ARG A 234 -8.24 14.62 8.24
CA ARG A 234 -9.49 14.33 8.98
C ARG A 234 -9.49 12.88 9.47
N LEU A 235 -9.18 11.93 8.60
CA LEU A 235 -9.11 10.51 8.94
C LEU A 235 -8.06 10.23 10.02
N VAL A 236 -6.83 10.71 9.85
CA VAL A 236 -5.75 10.55 10.83
C VAL A 236 -6.12 11.19 12.16
N ARG A 237 -6.75 12.38 12.16
CA ARG A 237 -7.20 13.03 13.39
C ARG A 237 -8.25 12.19 14.12
N GLN A 238 -9.19 11.61 13.39
CA GLN A 238 -10.26 10.80 13.95
C GLN A 238 -9.75 9.51 14.59
N ILE A 239 -8.79 8.83 13.95
CA ILE A 239 -8.31 7.51 14.40
C ILE A 239 -7.09 7.59 15.31
N LEU A 240 -6.15 8.49 15.02
CA LEU A 240 -4.85 8.59 15.70
C LEU A 240 -4.67 9.87 16.54
N GLY A 241 -5.62 10.80 16.46
CA GLY A 241 -5.62 12.04 17.25
C GLY A 241 -4.90 13.21 16.61
N GLY A 242 -5.02 14.38 17.24
CA GLY A 242 -4.57 15.66 16.68
C GLY A 242 -3.06 15.80 16.47
N ALA A 243 -2.23 15.17 17.31
CA ALA A 243 -0.78 15.19 17.15
C ALA A 243 -0.33 14.47 15.87
N ARG A 244 -0.84 13.25 15.65
CA ARG A 244 -0.56 12.47 14.43
C ARG A 244 -1.13 13.15 13.18
N ALA A 245 -2.25 13.87 13.29
CA ALA A 245 -2.78 14.65 12.17
C ALA A 245 -1.89 15.82 11.74
N LYS A 246 -1.16 16.45 12.69
CA LYS A 246 -0.17 17.48 12.37
C LYS A 246 1.04 16.87 11.67
N GLU A 247 1.50 15.72 12.15
CA GLU A 247 2.59 14.95 11.54
C GLU A 247 2.23 14.51 10.12
N PHE A 248 1.04 13.94 9.91
CA PHE A 248 0.52 13.60 8.58
C PHE A 248 0.59 14.80 7.63
N TYR A 249 0.15 15.97 8.06
CA TYR A 249 0.14 17.16 7.21
C TYR A 249 1.56 17.56 6.78
N LYS A 250 2.51 17.54 7.72
CA LYS A 250 3.92 17.77 7.43
C LYS A 250 4.46 16.77 6.40
N LEU A 251 4.21 15.47 6.59
CA LEU A 251 4.67 14.42 5.69
C LEU A 251 4.01 14.52 4.30
N TYR A 252 2.73 14.91 4.25
CA TYR A 252 2.00 15.12 3.01
C TYR A 252 2.55 16.29 2.21
N ASP A 253 2.93 17.39 2.87
CA ASP A 253 3.56 18.54 2.20
C ASP A 253 4.88 18.13 1.54
N VAL A 254 5.73 17.36 2.24
CA VAL A 254 6.97 16.80 1.68
C VAL A 254 6.68 15.88 0.49
N ARG A 255 5.73 14.95 0.63
CA ARG A 255 5.31 14.07 -0.49
C ARG A 255 4.80 14.87 -1.68
N SER A 256 4.03 15.92 -1.44
CA SER A 256 3.49 16.81 -2.48
C SER A 256 4.62 17.51 -3.24
N GLU A 257 5.63 18.02 -2.53
CA GLU A 257 6.82 18.63 -3.13
C GLU A 257 7.63 17.61 -3.96
N LEU A 258 7.81 16.39 -3.44
CA LEU A 258 8.51 15.31 -4.15
C LEU A 258 7.81 14.90 -5.46
N VAL A 259 6.48 14.86 -5.47
CA VAL A 259 5.70 14.45 -6.65
C VAL A 259 5.57 15.58 -7.68
N HIS A 260 5.47 16.84 -7.24
CA HIS A 260 5.28 17.97 -8.14
C HIS A 260 6.58 18.65 -8.59
N GLY A 261 7.75 18.09 -8.23
CA GLY A 261 9.03 18.38 -8.87
C GLY A 261 9.49 19.83 -8.79
N ASN A 262 8.92 20.64 -7.89
CA ASN A 262 9.27 22.05 -7.79
C ASN A 262 10.50 22.16 -6.88
N SER A 263 11.69 21.97 -7.46
CA SER A 263 12.99 22.06 -6.80
C SER A 263 13.19 23.35 -5.99
N SER A 264 12.45 24.41 -6.33
CA SER A 264 12.45 25.72 -5.67
C SER A 264 11.56 25.82 -4.41
N ARG A 265 10.66 24.85 -4.17
CA ARG A 265 9.73 24.83 -3.02
C ARG A 265 10.16 23.91 -1.89
N LEU A 266 11.15 23.07 -2.13
CA LEU A 266 11.69 22.20 -1.08
C LEU A 266 12.38 23.08 -0.04
N SER A 267 11.67 23.34 1.05
CA SER A 267 12.24 23.92 2.27
C SER A 267 13.22 22.96 2.97
N ILE A 268 13.32 21.73 2.45
CA ILE A 268 14.25 20.68 2.83
C ILE A 268 15.40 20.70 1.82
N ASP A 269 16.62 20.91 2.30
CA ASP A 269 17.82 20.70 1.50
C ASP A 269 17.89 19.22 1.09
N LEU A 270 17.56 18.92 -0.17
CA LEU A 270 17.54 17.56 -0.71
C LEU A 270 18.93 16.91 -0.80
N HIS A 271 20.00 17.59 -0.36
CA HIS A 271 21.29 16.95 -0.05
C HIS A 271 21.26 16.17 1.28
N GLY A 272 20.24 16.35 2.12
CA GLY A 272 20.01 15.62 3.36
C GLY A 272 19.30 14.28 3.14
N HIS A 273 20.02 13.28 2.63
CA HIS A 273 19.51 11.89 2.54
C HIS A 273 18.89 11.39 3.87
N ALA A 274 19.50 11.75 5.00
CA ALA A 274 19.04 11.38 6.33
C ALA A 274 17.65 11.96 6.71
N GLU A 275 17.30 13.16 6.23
CA GLU A 275 16.00 13.76 6.54
C GLU A 275 14.85 13.07 5.79
N ILE A 276 15.08 12.73 4.52
CA ILE A 276 14.10 11.99 3.71
C ILE A 276 13.94 10.55 4.23
N GLU A 277 15.03 9.91 4.67
CA GLU A 277 14.95 8.61 5.36
C GLU A 277 14.11 8.70 6.64
N LYS A 278 14.35 9.73 7.47
CA LYS A 278 13.53 9.97 8.66
C LYS A 278 12.04 10.16 8.30
N TYR A 279 11.73 10.97 7.29
CA TYR A 279 10.34 11.17 6.87
C TYR A 279 9.72 9.90 6.29
N ALA A 280 10.47 9.10 5.53
CA ALA A 280 10.01 7.80 5.07
C ALA A 280 9.65 6.89 6.24
N GLU A 281 10.44 6.86 7.32
CA GLU A 281 10.14 6.02 8.47
C GLU A 281 9.00 6.54 9.35
N GLU A 282 8.89 7.87 9.52
CA GLU A 282 7.73 8.50 10.15
C GLU A 282 6.45 8.21 9.35
N GLY A 283 6.51 8.36 8.02
CA GLY A 283 5.42 8.05 7.10
C GLY A 283 4.99 6.59 7.13
N PHE A 284 5.94 5.66 7.09
CA PHE A 284 5.64 4.23 7.20
C PHE A 284 4.95 3.92 8.53
N SER A 285 5.49 4.44 9.65
CA SER A 285 4.95 4.17 10.98
C SER A 285 3.55 4.75 11.14
N LEU A 286 3.32 5.97 10.64
CA LEU A 286 2.00 6.60 10.63
C LEU A 286 0.99 5.82 9.79
N ALA A 287 1.39 5.37 8.59
CA ALA A 287 0.54 4.57 7.72
C ALA A 287 0.18 3.22 8.36
N LEU A 288 1.16 2.51 8.91
CA LEU A 288 0.93 1.23 9.58
C LEU A 288 -0.03 1.38 10.77
N ASP A 289 0.21 2.35 11.65
CA ASP A 289 -0.66 2.62 12.80
C ASP A 289 -2.10 2.94 12.37
N LEU A 290 -2.26 3.71 11.29
CA LEU A 290 -3.57 4.05 10.76
C LEU A 290 -4.29 2.82 10.22
N ILE A 291 -3.61 2.02 9.38
CA ILE A 291 -4.16 0.80 8.79
C ILE A 291 -4.60 -0.19 9.88
N LEU A 292 -3.78 -0.37 10.91
CA LEU A 292 -4.06 -1.31 12.01
C LEU A 292 -5.25 -0.89 12.89
N LYS A 293 -5.62 0.40 12.90
CA LYS A 293 -6.77 0.93 13.65
C LYS A 293 -7.96 1.29 12.74
N PHE A 294 -7.84 1.04 11.44
CA PHE A 294 -8.89 1.35 10.48
C PHE A 294 -9.88 0.19 10.41
N HIS A 295 -11.10 0.44 10.89
CA HIS A 295 -12.18 -0.57 10.92
C HIS A 295 -13.20 -0.42 9.80
N GLY A 296 -12.88 0.35 8.75
CA GLY A 296 -13.89 0.80 7.79
C GLY A 296 -14.92 1.74 8.45
N SER A 297 -15.54 2.61 7.67
CA SER A 297 -16.62 3.43 8.22
C SER A 297 -17.87 2.56 8.41
N ALA A 298 -18.11 2.06 9.61
CA ALA A 298 -19.47 1.86 10.08
C ALA A 298 -20.17 3.23 10.05
N THR A 299 -21.08 3.40 9.09
CA THR A 299 -22.16 4.40 9.05
C THR A 299 -21.77 5.86 9.29
N SER A 300 -21.95 6.65 8.23
CA SER A 300 -22.72 7.90 8.28
C SER A 300 -23.27 8.24 9.68
N ASN A 301 -22.69 9.24 10.34
CA ASN A 301 -23.44 9.99 11.34
C ASN A 301 -24.55 10.76 10.61
N THR A 302 -25.65 10.08 10.34
CA THR A 302 -26.98 10.64 10.50
C THR A 302 -27.20 10.82 11.99
N SER A 303 -27.06 12.05 12.47
CA SER A 303 -27.75 12.51 13.68
C SER A 303 -27.74 14.04 13.73
N LEU A 304 -28.89 14.57 13.29
CA LEU A 304 -29.62 15.78 13.71
C LEU A 304 -28.92 17.15 13.59
#